data_AF-M5U6T6-F1
#
_entry.id   AF-M5U6T6-F1
#
_cell.length_a   1.000
_cell.length_b   1.000
_cell.length_c   1.000
_cell.angle_alpha   90.00
_cell.angle_beta   90.00
_cell.angle_gamma   90.00
#
_symmetry.space_group_name_H-M   'P 1'
#
loop_
_entity.id
_entity.type
_entity.pdbx_description
1 polymer ?
#
loop_
_entity_poly.entity_id
_entity_poly.type
_entity_poly.pdbx_seq_one_letter_code
_entity_poly.pdbx_strand_id
1 'polypeptide(L)'
;MFPGEVVQLTIERDGNTVDIPARLSEYAVMQESENDARVNGARNVRLSGFEQAIQHDTVLNPEQCGGPILDAEGRVIGINIARAGRVVSYALTASLVSAEVSSMIAEAGGK
;
A
#
# COMPACT_ATOMS: atom_id res chain seq x y z
N MET A 1 -12.06 2.69 -2.18
CA MET A 1 -11.41 2.92 -3.48
C MET A 1 -9.99 3.38 -3.20
N PHE A 2 -8.97 2.74 -3.76
CA PHE A 2 -7.57 2.94 -3.38
C PHE A 2 -6.65 3.09 -4.60
N PRO A 3 -5.48 3.75 -4.44
CA PRO A 3 -4.46 3.77 -5.47
C PRO A 3 -4.11 2.37 -5.97
N GLY A 4 -3.95 2.23 -7.28
CA GLY A 4 -3.74 0.96 -7.96
C GLY A 4 -5.01 0.32 -8.52
N GLU A 5 -6.19 0.62 -7.95
CA GLU A 5 -7.47 0.15 -8.49
C GLU A 5 -7.77 0.76 -9.87
N VAL A 6 -8.46 -0.01 -10.71
CA VAL A 6 -8.92 0.45 -12.01
C VAL A 6 -10.41 0.71 -11.93
N VAL A 7 -10.82 1.90 -12.33
CA VAL A 7 -12.22 2.33 -12.39
C VAL A 7 -12.63 2.59 -13.83
N GLN A 8 -13.88 2.33 -14.17
CA GLN A 8 -14.44 2.69 -15.48
C GLN A 8 -14.95 4.12 -15.41
N LEU A 9 -14.46 4.97 -16.31
CA LEU A 9 -14.88 6.36 -16.43
C LEU A 9 -15.60 6.54 -17.76
N THR A 10 -16.79 7.11 -17.71
CA THR A 10 -17.47 7.67 -18.88
C THR A 10 -17.10 9.15 -18.96
N ILE A 11 -16.37 9.55 -20.00
CA ILE A 11 -15.91 10.92 -20.20
C ILE A 11 -16.46 11.52 -21.48
N GLU A 12 -16.64 12.84 -21.50
CA GLU A 12 -16.91 13.59 -22.72
C GLU A 12 -15.61 14.22 -23.23
N ARG A 13 -15.27 13.95 -24.50
CA ARG A 13 -14.09 14.51 -25.17
C ARG A 13 -14.44 14.88 -26.60
N ASP A 14 -14.23 16.14 -26.94
CA ASP A 14 -14.51 16.70 -28.28
C ASP A 14 -15.96 16.42 -28.75
N GLY A 15 -16.92 16.51 -27.82
CA GLY A 15 -18.34 16.25 -28.07
C GLY A 15 -18.72 14.77 -28.20
N ASN A 16 -17.79 13.84 -27.99
CA ASN A 16 -18.07 12.40 -27.98
C ASN A 16 -17.99 11.83 -26.56
N THR A 17 -18.96 10.96 -26.22
CA THR A 17 -18.92 10.18 -24.99
C THR A 17 -18.09 8.92 -25.20
N VAL A 18 -17.10 8.69 -24.33
CA VAL A 18 -16.19 7.55 -24.40
C VAL A 18 -16.05 6.91 -23.02
N ASP A 19 -16.14 5.59 -22.96
CA ASP A 19 -15.83 4.81 -21.77
C ASP A 19 -14.36 4.38 -21.78
N ILE A 20 -13.63 4.72 -20.72
CA ILE A 20 -12.21 4.38 -20.57
C ILE A 20 -11.90 3.80 -19.18
N PRO A 21 -11.04 2.77 -19.09
CA PRO A 21 -10.48 2.34 -17.82
C PRO A 21 -9.42 3.35 -17.36
N ALA A 22 -9.50 3.80 -16.11
CA ALA A 22 -8.51 4.65 -15.47
C ALA A 22 -7.96 3.98 -14.22
N ARG A 23 -6.63 3.98 -14.07
CA ARG A 23 -5.98 3.52 -12.84
C ARG A 23 -5.83 4.69 -11.88
N LEU A 24 -6.28 4.50 -10.64
CA LEU A 24 -6.10 5.48 -9.59
C LEU A 24 -4.64 5.52 -9.14
N SER A 25 -4.15 6.73 -8.90
CA SER A 25 -2.80 6.97 -8.41
C SER A 25 -2.83 7.97 -7.27
N GLU A 26 -1.78 7.97 -6.46
CA GLU A 26 -1.57 8.97 -5.43
C GLU A 26 -1.27 10.33 -6.08
N TYR A 27 -2.06 11.34 -5.74
CA TYR A 27 -1.88 12.68 -6.32
C TYR A 27 -0.48 13.26 -6.02
N ALA A 28 0.06 12.97 -4.83
CA ALA A 28 1.43 13.37 -4.47
C ALA A 28 2.49 12.76 -5.40
N VAL A 29 2.33 11.49 -5.77
CA VAL A 29 3.24 10.81 -6.71
C VAL A 29 3.16 11.43 -8.10
N MET A 30 1.97 11.88 -8.53
CA MET A 30 1.81 12.57 -9.82
C MET A 30 2.50 13.95 -9.87
N GLN A 31 2.78 14.55 -8.71
CA GLN A 31 3.46 15.84 -8.60
C GLN A 31 4.98 15.73 -8.37
N GLU A 32 5.51 14.52 -8.23
CA GLU A 32 6.94 14.32 -7.97
C GLU A 32 7.80 14.73 -9.17
N SER A 33 8.91 15.41 -8.88
CA SER A 33 9.94 15.64 -9.89
C SER A 33 10.70 14.34 -10.18
N GLU A 34 11.42 14.31 -11.29
CA GLU A 34 12.34 13.20 -11.60
C GLU A 34 13.40 12.99 -10.51
N ASN A 35 13.81 14.07 -9.83
CA ASN A 35 14.75 13.99 -8.71
C ASN A 35 14.11 13.31 -7.49
N ASP A 36 12.86 13.64 -7.18
CA ASP A 36 12.14 13.02 -6.05
C ASP A 36 11.94 11.53 -6.31
N ALA A 37 11.50 11.17 -7.52
CA ALA A 37 11.33 9.78 -7.92
C ALA A 37 12.66 8.99 -7.84
N ARG A 38 13.77 9.59 -8.28
CA ARG A 38 15.10 8.97 -8.20
C ARG A 38 15.58 8.78 -6.77
N VAL A 39 15.36 9.76 -5.89
CA VAL A 39 15.77 9.68 -4.47
C VAL A 39 14.94 8.67 -3.70
N ASN A 40 13.64 8.58 -3.99
CA ASN A 40 12.74 7.60 -3.37
C ASN A 40 13.03 6.17 -3.85
N GLY A 41 13.35 5.99 -5.13
CA GLY A 41 13.56 4.67 -5.74
C GLY A 41 12.26 3.89 -5.90
N ALA A 42 12.39 2.56 -6.06
CA ALA A 42 11.26 1.66 -6.27
C ALA A 42 10.31 1.64 -5.06
N ARG A 43 9.00 1.68 -5.29
CA ARG A 43 7.97 1.78 -4.25
C ARG A 43 6.78 0.90 -4.58
N ASN A 44 5.95 0.59 -3.58
CA ASN A 44 4.69 -0.11 -3.81
C ASN A 44 3.69 0.77 -4.59
N VAL A 45 2.63 0.19 -5.13
CA VAL A 45 1.59 0.95 -5.85
C VAL A 45 0.70 1.75 -4.89
N ARG A 46 0.38 1.16 -3.73
CA ARG A 46 -0.35 1.82 -2.65
C ARG A 46 0.64 2.29 -1.58
N LEU A 47 0.67 3.59 -1.32
CA LEU A 47 1.67 4.23 -0.46
C LEU A 47 1.08 4.99 0.71
N SER A 48 -0.23 5.17 0.75
CA SER A 48 -0.92 5.85 1.83
C SER A 48 -2.33 5.28 2.07
N GLY A 49 -3.11 6.01 2.87
CA GLY A 49 -4.49 5.63 3.21
C GLY A 49 -4.57 4.42 4.14
N PHE A 50 -3.56 4.24 4.99
CA PHE A 50 -3.58 3.26 6.07
C PHE A 50 -4.05 3.95 7.36
N GLU A 51 -5.21 3.58 7.88
CA GLU A 51 -5.75 4.19 9.11
C GLU A 51 -4.92 3.82 10.35
N GLN A 52 -4.38 2.60 10.38
CA GLN A 52 -3.52 2.10 11.45
C GLN A 52 -2.30 1.42 10.85
N ALA A 53 -1.14 2.06 10.97
CA ALA A 53 0.14 1.51 10.54
C ALA A 53 1.28 2.00 11.44
N ILE A 54 2.26 1.13 11.64
CA ILE A 54 3.58 1.48 12.18
C ILE A 54 4.38 2.08 11.03
N GLN A 55 4.90 3.29 11.21
CA GLN A 55 5.90 3.85 10.31
C GLN A 55 7.31 3.46 10.79
N HIS A 56 8.17 3.04 9.87
CA HIS A 56 9.57 2.72 10.15
C HIS A 56 10.46 3.08 8.96
N ASP A 57 11.78 3.09 9.18
CA ASP A 57 12.81 3.45 8.20
C ASP A 57 13.80 2.30 7.93
N THR A 58 13.46 1.08 8.35
CA THR A 58 14.29 -0.11 8.09
C THR A 58 14.44 -0.37 6.59
N VAL A 59 15.55 -1.00 6.20
CA VAL A 59 15.84 -1.34 4.81
C VAL A 59 14.82 -2.37 4.33
N LEU A 60 13.99 -1.96 3.39
CA LEU A 60 12.91 -2.74 2.81
C LEU A 60 12.81 -2.42 1.32
N ASN A 61 12.68 -3.45 0.49
CA ASN A 61 12.31 -3.32 -0.92
C ASN A 61 10.80 -3.57 -1.08
N PRO A 62 10.15 -2.99 -2.11
CA PRO A 62 8.71 -3.16 -2.32
C PRO A 62 8.26 -4.63 -2.38
N GLU A 63 9.07 -5.51 -2.95
CA GLU A 63 8.81 -6.94 -3.12
C GLU A 63 8.96 -7.73 -1.81
N GLN A 64 9.53 -7.11 -0.77
CA GLN A 64 9.64 -7.70 0.57
C GLN A 64 8.45 -7.34 1.47
N CYS A 65 7.52 -6.49 1.00
CA CYS A 65 6.24 -6.29 1.67
C CYS A 65 5.44 -7.61 1.69
N GLY A 66 4.80 -7.90 2.82
CA GLY A 66 4.25 -9.20 3.18
C GLY A 66 5.12 -9.95 4.20
N GLY A 67 6.40 -9.59 4.33
CA GLY A 67 7.29 -10.12 5.36
C GLY A 67 7.03 -9.52 6.76
N PRO A 68 7.49 -10.18 7.84
CA PRO A 68 7.32 -9.69 9.20
C PRO A 68 8.24 -8.50 9.49
N ILE A 69 7.82 -7.67 10.44
CA ILE A 69 8.71 -6.76 11.17
C ILE A 69 8.91 -7.30 12.59
N LEU A 70 10.15 -7.24 13.07
CA LEU A 70 10.58 -7.81 14.34
C LEU A 70 11.05 -6.70 15.28
N ASP A 71 10.86 -6.88 16.59
CA ASP A 71 11.54 -6.08 17.60
C ASP A 71 12.98 -6.58 17.87
N ALA A 72 13.68 -5.92 18.79
CA ALA A 72 15.07 -6.23 19.14
C ALA A 72 15.25 -7.63 19.76
N GLU A 73 14.18 -8.21 20.32
CA GLU A 73 14.17 -9.56 20.87
C GLU A 73 13.76 -10.62 19.82
N GLY A 74 13.52 -10.22 18.57
CA GLY A 74 13.14 -11.11 17.48
C GLY A 74 11.67 -11.52 17.50
N ARG A 75 10.80 -10.79 18.22
CA ARG A 75 9.36 -11.05 18.23
C ARG A 75 8.69 -10.32 17.07
N VAL A 76 7.73 -10.97 16.40
CA VAL A 76 6.94 -10.35 15.33
C VAL A 76 6.01 -9.30 15.91
N ILE A 77 6.19 -8.04 15.50
CA ILE A 77 5.36 -6.91 15.91
C ILE A 77 4.44 -6.42 14.79
N GLY A 78 4.57 -6.97 13.58
CA GLY A 78 3.74 -6.58 12.44
C GLY A 78 4.11 -7.24 11.12
N ILE A 79 3.45 -6.79 10.04
CA ILE A 79 3.70 -7.19 8.66
C ILE A 79 3.91 -5.95 7.80
N ASN A 80 5.01 -5.91 7.04
CA ASN A 80 5.31 -4.81 6.12
C ASN A 80 4.27 -4.75 5.00
N ILE A 81 3.71 -3.58 4.71
CA ILE A 81 2.65 -3.41 3.71
C ILE A 81 3.01 -2.44 2.58
N ALA A 82 3.90 -1.48 2.84
CA ALA A 82 4.31 -0.52 1.82
C ALA A 82 5.67 0.10 2.14
N ARG A 83 6.54 0.15 1.14
CA ARG A 83 7.66 1.08 1.07
C ARG A 83 7.19 2.34 0.36
N ALA A 84 6.89 3.39 1.13
CA ALA A 84 6.33 4.66 0.66
C ALA A 84 7.36 5.68 0.17
N GLY A 85 8.60 5.55 0.63
CA GLY A 85 9.69 6.46 0.27
C GLY A 85 11.03 5.90 0.70
N ARG A 86 12.06 6.74 0.58
CA ARG A 86 13.42 6.36 0.99
C ARG A 86 13.55 6.01 2.48
N VAL A 87 12.80 6.71 3.33
CA VAL A 87 12.85 6.59 4.81
C VAL A 87 11.47 6.40 5.42
N VAL A 88 10.49 5.98 4.60
CA VAL A 88 9.11 5.81 5.02
C VAL A 88 8.63 4.47 4.51
N SER A 89 8.50 3.53 5.43
CA SER A 89 7.88 2.23 5.25
C SER A 89 6.77 2.05 6.27
N TYR A 90 5.74 1.30 5.91
CA TYR A 90 4.59 1.03 6.74
C TYR A 90 4.44 -0.46 7.00
N ALA A 91 4.07 -0.80 8.23
CA ALA A 91 3.69 -2.15 8.64
C ALA A 91 2.35 -2.12 9.39
N LEU A 92 1.51 -3.13 9.19
CA LEU A 92 0.35 -3.37 10.07
C LEU A 92 0.83 -3.93 11.41
N THR A 93 0.21 -3.51 12.50
CA THR A 93 0.48 -4.09 13.82
C THR A 93 0.10 -5.57 13.88
N ALA A 94 0.87 -6.39 14.59
CA ALA A 94 0.57 -7.81 14.76
C ALA A 94 -0.84 -8.05 15.33
N SER A 95 -1.31 -7.22 16.28
CA SER A 95 -2.65 -7.32 16.87
C SER A 95 -3.76 -7.19 15.82
N LEU A 96 -3.66 -6.21 14.92
CA LEU A 96 -4.61 -6.01 13.83
C LEU A 96 -4.59 -7.20 12.86
N VAL A 97 -3.40 -7.64 12.44
CA VAL A 97 -3.27 -8.79 11.54
C VAL A 97 -3.85 -10.06 12.15
N SER A 98 -3.52 -10.36 13.41
CA SER A 98 -4.00 -11.57 14.08
C SER A 98 -5.52 -11.59 14.21
N ALA A 99 -6.15 -10.45 14.51
CA ALA A 99 -7.60 -10.34 14.60
C ALA A 99 -8.26 -10.62 13.23
N GLU A 100 -7.79 -9.96 12.17
CA GLU A 100 -8.35 -10.10 10.83
C GLU A 100 -8.16 -11.51 10.26
N VAL A 101 -6.97 -12.08 10.37
CA VAL A 101 -6.69 -13.45 9.90
C VAL A 101 -7.57 -14.45 10.66
N SER A 102 -7.78 -14.26 11.96
CA SER A 102 -8.67 -15.12 12.75
C SER A 102 -10.12 -15.04 12.28
N SER A 103 -10.61 -13.83 11.95
CA SER A 103 -11.93 -13.64 11.35
C SER A 103 -12.05 -14.34 10.00
N MET A 104 -11.08 -14.15 9.11
CA MET A 104 -11.05 -14.78 7.78
C MET A 104 -11.03 -16.31 7.86
N ILE A 105 -10.27 -16.89 8.79
CA ILE A 105 -10.23 -18.34 9.01
C ILE A 105 -11.59 -18.85 9.49
N ALA A 106 -12.26 -18.13 10.40
CA ALA A 106 -13.59 -18.52 10.87
C ALA A 106 -14.62 -18.51 9.73
N GLU A 107 -14.63 -17.45 8.92
CA GLU A 107 -15.50 -17.33 7.74
C GLU A 107 -15.25 -18.44 6.72
N ALA A 108 -13.98 -18.72 6.40
CA ALA A 108 -13.61 -19.78 5.47
C ALA A 108 -13.91 -21.20 6.01
N GLY A 109 -13.88 -21.36 7.33
CA GLY A 109 -14.11 -22.63 8.03
C GLY A 109 -15.59 -23.04 8.16
N GLY A 110 -16.54 -22.21 7.72
CA GLY A 110 -17.96 -22.56 7.72
C GLY A 110 -18.55 -22.74 9.13
N LYS A 111 -18.38 -21.73 9.99
CA LYS A 111 -19.26 -21.48 11.14
C LYS A 111 -19.82 -20.08 11.08
#